data_AF-A0AA39FCK5-F1
#
_entry.id   AF-A0AA39FCK5-F1
#
_cell.length_a   1.000
_cell.length_b   1.000
_cell.length_c   1.000
_cell.angle_alpha   90.00
_cell.angle_beta   90.00
_cell.angle_gamma   90.00
#
_symmetry.space_group_name_H-M   'P 1'
#
loop_
_entity.id
_entity.type
_entity.pdbx_description
1 polymer ?
#
loop_
_entity_poly.entity_id
_entity_poly.type
_entity_poly.pdbx_seq_one_letter_code
_entity_poly.pdbx_strand_id
1 'polypeptide(L)'
;MKGVCEIILLAAIIAITSGLPSGEPNAGESVEAAPAFADLIAQAQASINNLGKELQEKLNLPDQETVVNTIKTQSTNLVTNVQNYIKQVSEDVKAKSPELEQTWNGVKEKLTKVVDDINAQIPNAKEQASQLQAKLTNGLNVLVEESNKAAQTIGQNSEKIREDVAKFTKQAVDIAVQTTRNLDNQLRELAVTDAPK
;
A
#
# COMPACT_ATOMS: atom_id res chain seq x y z
N MET A 1 -28.24 -44.49 8.87
CA MET A 1 -27.41 -43.78 7.87
C MET A 1 -27.49 -42.30 8.23
N LYS A 2 -26.51 -41.73 8.95
CA LYS A 2 -25.31 -41.01 8.43
C LYS A 2 -25.74 -39.95 7.38
N GLY A 3 -25.53 -38.66 7.54
CA GLY A 3 -24.70 -37.94 8.52
C GLY A 3 -25.04 -36.45 8.62
N VAL A 4 -24.58 -35.89 9.74
CA VAL A 4 -24.61 -34.50 10.19
C VAL A 4 -23.27 -33.87 9.83
N CYS A 5 -23.23 -32.57 9.49
CA CYS A 5 -22.05 -31.74 9.67
C CYS A 5 -22.47 -30.32 10.09
N GLU A 6 -22.36 -30.09 11.40
CA GLU A 6 -22.31 -28.79 12.07
C GLU A 6 -21.02 -28.06 11.71
N ILE A 7 -21.07 -26.72 11.60
CA ILE A 7 -19.87 -25.87 11.57
C ILE A 7 -19.75 -25.23 12.96
N ILE A 8 -18.72 -25.67 13.68
CA ILE A 8 -18.36 -25.23 15.02
C ILE A 8 -17.51 -23.96 14.93
N LEU A 9 -17.93 -22.92 15.67
CA LEU A 9 -17.12 -21.75 16.02
C LEU A 9 -15.93 -22.22 16.88
N LEU A 10 -14.69 -21.97 16.45
CA LEU A 10 -13.52 -22.06 17.33
C LEU A 10 -13.06 -20.65 17.72
N ALA A 11 -13.39 -20.24 18.94
CA ALA A 11 -12.65 -19.26 19.71
C ALA A 11 -11.58 -20.03 20.52
N ALA A 12 -10.30 -19.78 20.26
CA ALA A 12 -9.20 -20.34 21.04
C ALA A 12 -8.73 -19.30 22.08
N ILE A 13 -9.16 -19.51 23.32
CA ILE A 13 -8.62 -18.89 24.53
C ILE A 13 -7.43 -19.75 24.96
N ILE A 14 -6.21 -19.19 24.95
CA ILE A 14 -5.03 -19.89 25.51
C ILE A 14 -4.97 -19.58 27.00
N ALA A 15 -5.21 -20.61 27.81
CA ALA A 15 -5.03 -20.61 29.26
C ALA A 15 -3.54 -20.76 29.59
N ILE A 16 -3.01 -19.83 30.39
CA ILE A 16 -1.65 -19.89 30.94
C ILE A 16 -1.74 -20.62 32.28
N THR A 17 -1.08 -21.77 32.39
CA THR A 17 -0.96 -22.52 33.65
C THR A 17 0.09 -21.85 34.53
N SER A 18 -0.35 -21.26 35.65
CA SER A 18 0.49 -20.61 36.65
C SER A 18 0.94 -21.60 37.73
N GLY A 19 2.26 -21.78 37.84
CA GLY A 19 2.94 -22.23 39.06
C GLY A 19 3.80 -21.07 39.58
N LEU A 20 3.48 -20.57 40.77
CA LEU A 20 4.21 -19.50 41.51
C LEU A 20 5.50 -20.08 42.15
N PRO A 21 6.57 -19.28 42.33
CA PRO A 21 6.65 -18.42 43.52
C PRO A 21 7.18 -16.99 43.28
N SER A 22 6.54 -16.07 44.01
CA SER A 22 6.95 -14.75 44.54
C SER A 22 8.24 -14.06 44.05
N GLY A 23 8.07 -12.85 43.51
CA GLY A 23 9.09 -11.82 43.37
C GLY A 23 8.68 -10.72 42.39
N GLU A 24 8.15 -9.59 42.88
CA GLU A 24 8.03 -8.32 42.14
C GLU A 24 9.43 -7.79 41.72
N PRO A 25 9.54 -6.74 40.89
CA PRO A 25 8.95 -6.48 39.58
C PRO A 25 10.09 -6.31 38.55
N ASN A 26 10.05 -6.94 37.37
CA ASN A 26 11.05 -6.62 36.33
C ASN A 26 10.40 -6.34 34.98
N ALA A 27 10.57 -5.07 34.61
CA ALA A 27 10.61 -4.52 33.27
C ALA A 27 11.07 -5.54 32.21
N GLY A 28 10.27 -5.67 31.16
CA GLY A 28 10.60 -6.52 30.04
C GLY A 28 9.41 -6.92 29.19
N GLU A 29 8.37 -6.09 29.10
CA GLU A 29 7.45 -6.16 27.96
C GLU A 29 8.28 -5.81 26.73
N SER A 30 8.78 -6.86 26.09
CA SER A 30 9.47 -6.77 24.82
C SER A 30 8.50 -6.13 23.84
N VAL A 31 8.88 -4.96 23.35
CA VAL A 31 8.13 -4.17 22.38
C VAL A 31 7.94 -5.00 21.12
N GLU A 32 6.82 -5.72 21.01
CA GLU A 32 6.44 -6.45 19.82
C GLU A 32 5.77 -5.48 18.82
N ALA A 33 6.58 -4.64 18.17
CA ALA A 33 6.09 -3.61 17.24
C ALA A 33 6.66 -3.71 15.81
N ALA A 34 7.32 -4.83 15.46
CA ALA A 34 7.96 -5.01 14.14
C ALA A 34 7.25 -5.94 13.12
N PRO A 35 6.47 -6.99 13.49
CA PRO A 35 5.96 -7.94 12.48
C PRO A 35 4.80 -7.38 11.64
N ALA A 36 3.85 -6.67 12.25
CA ALA A 36 2.63 -6.21 11.56
C ALA A 36 2.87 -5.26 10.37
N PHE A 37 3.95 -4.49 10.39
CA PHE A 37 4.22 -3.50 9.36
C PHE A 37 4.85 -4.11 8.09
N ALA A 38 5.76 -5.06 8.29
CA ALA A 38 6.34 -5.83 7.19
C ALA A 38 5.26 -6.65 6.47
N ASP A 39 4.31 -7.22 7.21
CA ASP A 39 3.15 -7.92 6.65
C ASP A 39 2.26 -6.99 5.80
N LEU A 40 2.01 -5.76 6.24
CA LEU A 40 1.24 -4.78 5.47
C LEU A 40 1.94 -4.40 4.15
N ILE A 41 3.26 -4.23 4.17
CA ILE A 41 4.04 -3.97 2.96
C ILE A 41 3.97 -5.15 2.00
N ALA A 42 4.18 -6.38 2.50
CA ALA A 42 4.10 -7.59 1.70
C ALA A 42 2.70 -7.76 1.09
N GLN A 43 1.65 -7.48 1.87
CA GLN A 43 0.27 -7.51 1.39
C GLN A 43 0.01 -6.46 0.30
N ALA A 44 0.52 -5.24 0.47
CA ALA A 44 0.41 -4.19 -0.54
C ALA A 44 1.10 -4.60 -1.85
N GLN A 45 2.33 -5.12 -1.77
CA GLN A 45 3.07 -5.62 -2.94
C GLN A 45 2.33 -6.77 -3.64
N ALA A 46 1.82 -7.74 -2.88
CA ALA A 46 1.03 -8.83 -3.44
C ALA A 46 -0.24 -8.31 -4.15
N SER A 47 -0.94 -7.35 -3.54
CA SER A 47 -2.14 -6.74 -4.10
C SER A 47 -1.84 -5.98 -5.39
N ILE A 48 -0.76 -5.21 -5.44
CA ILE A 48 -0.32 -4.47 -6.64
C ILE A 48 0.04 -5.44 -7.77
N ASN A 49 0.73 -6.53 -7.47
CA ASN A 49 1.10 -7.54 -8.46
C ASN A 49 -0.14 -8.25 -9.03
N ASN A 50 -1.11 -8.59 -8.19
CA ASN A 50 -2.36 -9.20 -8.63
C ASN A 50 -3.18 -8.24 -9.49
N LEU A 51 -3.28 -6.97 -9.06
CA LEU A 51 -3.93 -5.91 -9.84
C LEU A 51 -3.29 -5.75 -11.22
N GLY A 52 -1.95 -5.82 -11.30
CA GLY A 52 -1.24 -5.74 -12.58
C GLY A 52 -1.67 -6.83 -13.57
N LYS A 53 -1.83 -8.07 -13.08
CA LYS A 53 -2.31 -9.20 -13.88
C LYS A 53 -3.78 -9.02 -14.28
N GLU A 54 -4.65 -8.67 -13.34
CA GLU A 54 -6.08 -8.46 -13.62
C GLU A 54 -6.31 -7.35 -14.64
N LEU A 55 -5.59 -6.23 -14.51
CA LEU A 55 -5.67 -5.14 -15.49
C LEU A 55 -5.22 -5.60 -16.88
N GLN A 56 -4.16 -6.41 -16.97
CA GLN A 56 -3.69 -6.92 -18.25
C GLN A 56 -4.74 -7.81 -18.92
N GLU A 57 -5.44 -8.65 -18.14
CA GLU A 57 -6.53 -9.49 -18.63
C GLU A 57 -7.72 -8.63 -19.09
N LYS A 58 -8.10 -7.61 -18.30
CA LYS A 58 -9.26 -6.75 -18.61
C LYS A 58 -9.04 -5.78 -19.76
N LEU A 59 -7.80 -5.39 -20.04
CA LEU A 59 -7.47 -4.60 -21.23
C LEU A 59 -7.72 -5.37 -22.54
N ASN A 60 -7.83 -6.70 -22.50
CA ASN A 60 -8.17 -7.52 -23.66
C ASN A 60 -9.68 -7.73 -23.85
N LEU A 61 -10.52 -7.14 -23.00
CA LEU A 61 -11.99 -7.23 -23.11
C LEU A 61 -12.55 -6.25 -24.15
N PRO A 62 -13.77 -6.51 -24.67
CA PRO A 62 -14.41 -5.63 -25.65
C PRO A 62 -14.74 -4.23 -25.11
N ASP A 63 -15.03 -4.09 -23.81
CA ASP A 63 -15.28 -2.78 -23.16
C ASP A 63 -13.98 -2.10 -22.68
N GLN A 64 -13.05 -1.91 -23.63
CA GLN A 64 -11.76 -1.29 -23.36
C GLN A 64 -11.88 0.17 -22.92
N GLU A 65 -12.86 0.92 -23.44
CA GLU A 65 -13.00 2.34 -23.14
C GLU A 65 -13.32 2.57 -21.65
N THR A 66 -14.20 1.76 -21.08
CA THR A 66 -14.55 1.87 -19.66
C THR A 66 -13.37 1.44 -18.78
N VAL A 67 -12.67 0.35 -19.12
CA VAL A 67 -11.46 -0.09 -18.40
C VAL A 67 -10.38 0.99 -18.43
N VAL A 68 -10.12 1.59 -19.59
CA VAL A 68 -9.13 2.67 -19.75
C VAL A 68 -9.51 3.90 -18.93
N ASN A 69 -10.77 4.31 -18.94
CA ASN A 69 -11.23 5.46 -18.17
C ASN A 69 -11.10 5.24 -16.65
N THR A 70 -11.34 4.01 -16.19
CA THR A 70 -11.11 3.60 -14.80
C THR A 70 -9.62 3.68 -14.44
N ILE A 71 -8.73 3.11 -15.27
CA ILE A 71 -7.27 3.18 -15.07
C ILE A 71 -6.81 4.65 -15.04
N LYS A 72 -7.31 5.47 -15.96
CA LYS A 72 -7.00 6.91 -16.05
C LYS A 72 -7.42 7.65 -14.79
N THR A 73 -8.64 7.42 -14.32
CA THR A 73 -9.17 8.02 -13.09
C THR A 73 -8.30 7.64 -11.89
N GLN A 74 -7.99 6.36 -11.72
CA GLN A 74 -7.17 5.92 -10.58
C GLN A 74 -5.72 6.39 -10.68
N SER A 75 -5.19 6.53 -11.90
CA SER A 75 -3.86 7.12 -12.13
C SER A 75 -3.81 8.59 -11.72
N THR A 76 -4.80 9.39 -12.11
CA THR A 76 -4.93 10.80 -11.69
C THR A 76 -5.06 10.93 -10.18
N ASN A 77 -5.86 10.05 -9.55
CA ASN A 77 -6.02 10.03 -8.10
C ASN A 77 -4.71 9.67 -7.39
N LEU A 78 -3.98 8.65 -7.89
CA LEU A 78 -2.67 8.29 -7.35
C LEU A 78 -1.70 9.46 -7.45
N VAL A 79 -1.60 10.10 -8.61
CA VAL A 79 -0.75 11.29 -8.81
C VAL A 79 -1.06 12.35 -7.76
N THR A 80 -2.33 12.69 -7.59
CA THR A 80 -2.76 13.73 -6.65
C THR A 80 -2.39 13.35 -5.21
N ASN A 81 -2.66 12.09 -4.83
CA ASN A 81 -2.35 11.60 -3.49
C ASN A 81 -0.85 11.55 -3.21
N VAL A 82 -0.04 11.14 -4.19
CA VAL A 82 1.42 11.11 -4.07
C VAL A 82 1.99 12.53 -4.01
N GLN A 83 1.49 13.48 -4.80
CA GLN A 83 1.89 14.88 -4.71
C GLN A 83 1.58 15.48 -3.33
N ASN A 84 0.38 15.21 -2.79
CA ASN A 84 -0.01 15.64 -1.46
C ASN A 84 0.87 14.99 -0.38
N TYR A 85 1.13 13.70 -0.50
CA TYR A 85 2.05 12.97 0.38
C TYR A 85 3.46 13.59 0.37
N ILE A 86 4.02 13.83 -0.83
CA ILE A 86 5.33 14.46 -0.98
C ILE A 86 5.35 15.82 -0.29
N LYS A 87 4.31 16.64 -0.48
CA LYS A 87 4.23 17.95 0.14
C LYS A 87 4.19 17.84 1.66
N GLN A 88 3.26 17.05 2.20
CA GLN A 88 3.06 16.91 3.65
C GLN A 88 4.31 16.37 4.34
N VAL A 89 4.92 15.31 3.81
CA VAL A 89 6.12 14.73 4.42
C VAL A 89 7.31 15.67 4.28
N SER A 90 7.43 16.43 3.18
CA SER A 90 8.47 17.47 3.07
C SER A 90 8.33 18.55 4.14
N GLU A 91 7.09 18.97 4.44
CA GLU A 91 6.81 19.95 5.49
C GLU A 91 7.11 19.39 6.88
N ASP A 92 6.66 18.16 7.17
CA ASP A 92 6.91 17.49 8.46
C ASP A 92 8.42 17.22 8.68
N VAL A 93 9.14 16.73 7.66
CA VAL A 93 10.60 16.49 7.72
C VAL A 93 11.34 17.78 8.01
N LYS A 94 11.02 18.89 7.32
CA LYS A 94 11.67 20.18 7.59
C LYS A 94 11.38 20.73 8.99
N ALA A 95 10.17 20.52 9.50
CA ALA A 95 9.73 21.12 10.76
C ALA A 95 10.13 20.30 11.99
N LYS A 96 10.10 18.97 11.91
CA LYS A 96 10.19 18.08 13.07
C LYS A 96 11.41 17.19 13.07
N SER A 97 11.88 16.82 11.88
CA SER A 97 12.90 15.79 11.70
C SER A 97 13.89 16.17 10.59
N PRO A 98 14.57 17.33 10.69
CA PRO A 98 15.45 17.85 9.63
C PRO A 98 16.62 16.90 9.29
N GLU A 99 17.03 16.05 10.23
CA GLU A 99 18.00 14.98 9.99
C GLU A 99 17.56 13.97 8.91
N LEU A 100 16.26 13.90 8.61
CA LEU A 100 15.69 13.04 7.58
C LEU A 100 15.71 13.66 6.19
N GLU A 101 16.07 14.94 6.06
CA GLU A 101 15.95 15.68 4.79
C GLU A 101 16.71 15.01 3.65
N GLN A 102 17.92 14.50 3.90
CA GLN A 102 18.70 13.82 2.87
C GLN A 102 18.04 12.51 2.40
N THR A 103 17.60 11.67 3.32
CA THR A 103 16.90 10.41 3.00
C THR A 103 15.59 10.69 2.30
N TRP A 104 14.83 11.67 2.80
CA TRP A 104 13.56 12.09 2.23
C TRP A 104 13.72 12.66 0.81
N ASN A 105 14.76 13.44 0.54
CA ASN A 105 15.00 13.98 -0.80
C ASN A 105 15.16 12.89 -1.85
N GLY A 106 15.84 11.78 -1.53
CA GLY A 106 15.97 10.64 -2.43
C GLY A 106 14.63 9.94 -2.70
N VAL A 107 13.79 9.78 -1.67
CA VAL A 107 12.43 9.23 -1.82
C VAL A 107 11.58 10.17 -2.67
N LYS A 108 11.57 11.46 -2.32
CA LYS A 108 10.84 12.51 -3.02
C LYS A 108 11.17 12.53 -4.50
N GLU A 109 12.44 12.48 -4.89
CA GLU A 109 12.85 12.48 -6.30
C GLU A 109 12.22 11.32 -7.08
N LYS A 110 12.24 10.11 -6.51
CA LYS A 110 11.63 8.93 -7.14
C LYS A 110 10.11 9.03 -7.22
N LEU A 111 9.46 9.52 -6.18
CA LEU A 111 8.00 9.71 -6.18
C LEU A 111 7.57 10.82 -7.13
N THR A 112 8.34 11.89 -7.25
CA THR A 112 8.12 12.94 -8.27
C THR A 112 8.27 12.36 -9.67
N LYS A 113 9.28 11.54 -9.92
CA LYS A 113 9.43 10.85 -11.21
C LYS A 113 8.25 9.95 -11.54
N VAL A 114 7.72 9.21 -10.57
CA VAL A 114 6.50 8.40 -10.74
C VAL A 114 5.31 9.29 -11.14
N VAL A 115 5.12 10.41 -10.45
CA VAL A 115 4.07 11.37 -10.76
C VAL A 115 4.20 11.88 -12.20
N ASP A 116 5.41 12.28 -12.60
CA ASP A 116 5.67 12.83 -13.93
C ASP A 116 5.44 11.76 -15.02
N ASP A 117 5.96 10.55 -14.81
CA ASP A 117 5.81 9.42 -15.74
C ASP A 117 4.33 9.03 -15.94
N ILE A 118 3.53 9.01 -14.86
CA ILE A 118 2.09 8.73 -14.95
C ILE A 118 1.37 9.88 -15.66
N ASN A 119 1.64 11.14 -15.27
CA ASN A 119 1.01 12.32 -15.87
C ASN A 119 1.28 12.42 -17.38
N ALA A 120 2.49 12.10 -17.82
CA ALA A 120 2.84 12.09 -19.23
C ALA A 120 2.02 11.06 -20.04
N GLN A 121 1.58 9.98 -19.39
CA GLN A 121 0.86 8.88 -20.04
C GLN A 121 -0.66 9.06 -20.04
N ILE A 122 -1.22 9.81 -19.08
CA ILE A 122 -2.67 10.04 -18.92
C ILE A 122 -3.36 10.61 -20.19
N PRO A 123 -2.79 11.59 -20.92
CA PRO A 123 -3.40 12.11 -22.15
C PRO A 123 -3.58 11.05 -23.24
N ASN A 124 -2.63 10.10 -23.31
CA ASN A 124 -2.59 9.04 -24.32
C ASN A 124 -3.16 7.70 -23.81
N ALA A 125 -3.90 7.72 -22.71
CA ALA A 125 -4.40 6.51 -22.04
C ALA A 125 -5.23 5.60 -22.97
N LYS A 126 -5.94 6.16 -23.95
CA LYS A 126 -6.78 5.43 -24.90
C LYS A 126 -5.97 4.56 -25.86
N GLU A 127 -4.85 5.08 -26.36
CA GLU A 127 -3.98 4.37 -27.30
C GLU A 127 -2.90 3.56 -26.58
N GLN A 128 -2.54 3.96 -25.36
CA GLN A 128 -1.40 3.41 -24.63
C GLN A 128 -1.81 2.94 -23.23
N ALA A 129 -2.95 2.27 -23.15
CA ALA A 129 -3.55 1.77 -21.92
C ALA A 129 -2.61 0.85 -21.13
N SER A 130 -1.95 -0.09 -21.82
CA SER A 130 -0.98 -1.00 -21.21
C SER A 130 0.23 -0.25 -20.62
N GLN A 131 0.66 0.84 -21.24
CA GLN A 131 1.73 1.67 -20.68
C GLN A 131 1.27 2.42 -19.44
N LEU A 132 0.06 3.00 -19.47
CA LEU A 132 -0.50 3.66 -18.29
C LEU A 132 -0.67 2.68 -17.13
N GLN A 133 -1.16 1.47 -17.41
CA GLN A 133 -1.26 0.38 -16.44
C GLN A 133 0.11 0.00 -15.85
N ALA A 134 1.14 -0.13 -16.69
CA ALA A 134 2.49 -0.42 -16.23
C ALA A 134 3.06 0.71 -15.37
N LYS A 135 2.83 1.98 -15.74
CA LYS A 135 3.26 3.14 -14.95
C LYS A 135 2.51 3.26 -13.63
N LEU A 136 1.21 2.98 -13.61
CA LEU A 136 0.40 2.96 -12.40
C LEU A 136 0.91 1.89 -11.41
N THR A 137 1.06 0.65 -11.88
CA THR A 137 1.54 -0.46 -11.04
C THR A 137 2.98 -0.25 -10.58
N ASN A 138 3.85 0.28 -11.44
CA ASN A 138 5.21 0.67 -11.05
C ASN A 138 5.18 1.78 -9.98
N GLY A 139 4.33 2.79 -10.15
CA GLY A 139 4.20 3.89 -9.19
C GLY A 139 3.77 3.43 -7.81
N LEU A 140 2.81 2.51 -7.73
CA LEU A 140 2.38 1.90 -6.47
C LEU A 140 3.52 1.10 -5.81
N ASN A 141 4.30 0.35 -6.60
CA ASN A 141 5.44 -0.40 -6.08
C ASN A 141 6.55 0.53 -5.55
N VAL A 142 6.92 1.56 -6.32
CA VAL A 142 7.93 2.54 -5.92
C VAL A 142 7.51 3.27 -4.65
N LEU A 143 6.23 3.63 -4.53
CA LEU A 143 5.68 4.26 -3.32
C LEU A 143 5.88 3.38 -2.08
N VAL A 144 5.50 2.11 -2.15
CA VAL A 144 5.66 1.18 -1.02
C VAL A 144 7.13 0.88 -0.73
N GLU A 145 7.93 0.63 -1.76
CA GLU A 145 9.33 0.21 -1.63
C GLU A 145 10.20 1.33 -1.06
N GLU A 146 10.12 2.54 -1.60
CA GLU A 146 10.97 3.65 -1.17
C GLU A 146 10.57 4.15 0.22
N SER A 147 9.28 4.13 0.55
CA SER A 147 8.83 4.43 1.91
C SER A 147 9.29 3.36 2.92
N ASN A 148 9.34 2.08 2.53
CA ASN A 148 9.90 1.02 3.38
C ASN A 148 11.42 1.17 3.56
N LYS A 149 12.16 1.46 2.49
CA LYS A 149 13.61 1.73 2.57
C LYS A 149 13.91 2.91 3.49
N ALA A 150 13.13 3.98 3.39
CA ALA A 150 13.20 5.10 4.32
C ALA A 150 12.96 4.63 5.76
N ALA A 151 11.93 3.81 6.00
CA ALA A 151 11.65 3.25 7.32
C ALA A 151 12.83 2.48 7.93
N GLN A 152 13.43 1.59 7.13
CA GLN A 152 14.54 0.76 7.58
C GLN A 152 15.81 1.56 7.84
N THR A 153 16.12 2.51 6.95
CA THR A 153 17.31 3.38 7.08
C THR A 153 17.21 4.26 8.33
N ILE A 154 16.00 4.71 8.65
CA ILE A 154 15.79 5.69 9.70
C ILE A 154 15.55 5.03 11.08
N GLY A 155 14.88 3.88 11.12
CA GLY A 155 14.62 3.13 12.36
C GLY A 155 15.89 2.71 13.11
N GLN A 156 17.05 2.74 12.46
CA GLN A 156 18.36 2.42 13.03
C GLN A 156 19.02 3.58 13.79
N ASN A 157 18.58 4.83 13.61
CA ASN A 157 19.35 6.02 14.03
C ASN A 157 18.79 6.80 15.24
N SER A 158 17.49 6.77 15.55
CA SER A 158 17.01 7.26 16.86
C SER A 158 15.56 6.82 17.16
N GLU A 159 15.22 6.66 18.44
CA GLU A 159 13.82 6.45 18.88
C GLU A 159 12.92 7.65 18.59
N LYS A 160 13.49 8.86 18.57
CA LYS A 160 12.74 10.12 18.47
C LYS A 160 12.07 10.31 17.10
N ILE A 161 12.68 9.81 16.03
CA ILE A 161 12.17 9.91 14.65
C ILE A 161 11.40 8.66 14.21
N ARG A 162 11.41 7.58 15.00
CA ARG A 162 10.80 6.29 14.67
C ARG A 162 9.29 6.41 14.43
N GLU A 163 8.61 7.23 15.24
CA GLU A 163 7.16 7.44 15.13
C GLU A 163 6.78 8.18 13.83
N ASP A 164 7.46 9.29 13.53
CA ASP A 164 7.24 10.07 12.31
C ASP A 164 7.44 9.21 11.06
N VAL A 165 8.48 8.40 11.07
CA VAL A 165 8.82 7.49 9.98
C VAL A 165 7.78 6.38 9.83
N ALA A 166 7.38 5.75 10.92
CA ALA A 166 6.32 4.74 10.89
C ALA A 166 5.01 5.32 10.33
N LYS A 167 4.68 6.56 10.71
CA LYS A 167 3.53 7.29 10.17
C LYS A 167 3.67 7.54 8.67
N PHE A 168 4.80 8.06 8.19
CA PHE A 168 5.01 8.32 6.76
C PHE A 168 4.95 7.05 5.93
N THR A 169 5.53 5.95 6.42
CA THR A 169 5.51 4.69 5.68
C THR A 169 4.11 4.08 5.71
N LYS A 170 3.38 4.18 6.82
CA LYS A 170 1.98 3.77 6.90
C LYS A 170 1.12 4.55 5.90
N GLN A 171 1.26 5.87 5.83
CA GLN A 171 0.52 6.69 4.86
C GLN A 171 0.80 6.26 3.41
N ALA A 172 2.05 5.94 3.06
CA ALA A 172 2.39 5.46 1.73
C ALA A 172 1.74 4.10 1.41
N VAL A 173 1.78 3.17 2.36
CA VAL A 173 1.11 1.86 2.24
C VAL A 173 -0.40 2.03 2.12
N ASP A 174 -1.01 2.91 2.92
CA ASP A 174 -2.45 3.20 2.87
C ASP A 174 -2.86 3.76 1.51
N ILE A 175 -2.10 4.70 0.94
CA ILE A 175 -2.34 5.22 -0.42
C ILE A 175 -2.30 4.07 -1.43
N ALA A 176 -1.27 3.23 -1.37
CA ALA A 176 -1.11 2.14 -2.32
C ALA A 176 -2.24 1.10 -2.22
N VAL A 177 -2.61 0.71 -1.00
CA VAL A 177 -3.71 -0.23 -0.73
C VAL A 177 -5.05 0.35 -1.16
N GLN A 178 -5.34 1.62 -0.85
CA GLN A 178 -6.59 2.25 -1.24
C GLN A 178 -6.72 2.37 -2.76
N THR A 179 -5.68 2.83 -3.46
CA THR A 179 -5.70 2.89 -4.93
C THR A 179 -5.91 1.50 -5.53
N THR A 180 -5.22 0.48 -4.99
CA THR A 180 -5.34 -0.90 -5.47
C THR A 180 -6.75 -1.44 -5.27
N ARG A 181 -7.32 -1.29 -4.07
CA ARG A 181 -8.68 -1.75 -3.75
C ARG A 181 -9.76 -1.02 -4.54
N ASN A 182 -9.63 0.30 -4.70
CA ASN A 182 -10.59 1.08 -5.47
C ASN A 182 -10.60 0.65 -6.94
N LEU A 183 -9.42 0.39 -7.51
CA LEU A 183 -9.31 -0.08 -8.88
C LEU A 183 -9.87 -1.49 -9.04
N ASP A 184 -9.50 -2.42 -8.16
CA ASP A 184 -10.05 -3.79 -8.12
C ASP A 184 -11.58 -3.80 -8.04
N ASN A 185 -12.16 -3.04 -7.10
CA ASN A 185 -13.61 -2.94 -6.94
C ASN A 185 -14.30 -2.41 -8.20
N GLN A 186 -13.80 -1.31 -8.76
CA GLN A 186 -14.37 -0.72 -9.98
C GLN A 186 -14.28 -1.69 -11.17
N LEU A 187 -13.17 -2.41 -11.31
CA LEU A 187 -13.01 -3.41 -12.38
C LEU A 187 -13.92 -4.63 -12.20
N ARG A 188 -14.19 -5.05 -10.97
CA ARG A 188 -15.12 -6.15 -10.66
C ARG A 188 -16.56 -5.75 -10.94
N GLU A 189 -16.97 -4.53 -10.57
CA GLU A 189 -18.30 -4.02 -10.88
C GLU A 189 -18.58 -4.01 -12.39
N LEU A 190 -17.59 -3.62 -13.19
CA LEU A 190 -17.69 -3.64 -14.66
C LEU A 190 -17.93 -5.05 -15.22
N ALA A 191 -17.36 -6.10 -14.60
CA ALA A 191 -17.54 -7.48 -15.05
C ALA A 191 -18.91 -8.08 -14.65
N VAL A 192 -19.62 -7.47 -13.70
CA VAL A 192 -20.95 -7.93 -13.25
C VAL A 192 -22.08 -7.31 -14.08
N THR A 193 -21.88 -6.11 -14.63
CA THR A 193 -22.85 -5.42 -15.50
C THR A 193 -23.04 -6.07 -16.89
N ASP A 194 -22.17 -6.98 -17.31
CA ASP A 194 -22.23 -7.71 -18.60
C ASP A 194 -22.93 -9.08 -18.49
N ALA A 195 -23.45 -9.45 -17.33
CA ALA A 195 -24.24 -10.68 -17.19
C ALA A 195 -25.65 -10.48 -17.81
N PRO A 196 -26.06 -11.30 -18.80
CA PRO A 196 -27.37 -11.15 -19.43
C PRO A 196 -28.49 -11.37 -18.41
N LYS A 197 -29.46 -10.45 -18.40
CA LYS A 197 -30.79 -10.68 -17.82
C LYS A 197 -31.63 -11.52 -18.76
#